data_AF-A0A380AQS6-F1
#
_entry.id   AF-A0A380AQS6-F1
#
_cell.length_a   1.000
_cell.length_b   1.000
_cell.length_c   1.000
_cell.angle_alpha   90.00
_cell.angle_beta   90.00
_cell.angle_gamma   90.00
#
_symmetry.space_group_name_H-M   'P 1'
#
loop_
_entity.id
_entity.type
_entity.pdbx_description
1 polymer ?
#
loop_
_entity_poly.entity_id
_entity_poly.type
_entity_poly.pdbx_seq_one_letter_code
_entity_poly.pdbx_strand_id
1 'polypeptide(L)' 'MEAAGAQLMTWFGVACELHRDWRNDIEGLGTLFSNHIPDYRNLMTSYNTLTSGK' A
#
# COMPACT_ATOMS: atom_id res chain seq x y z
N MET A 1 12.72 -22.56 8.45
CA MET A 1 12.83 -21.08 8.56
C MET A 1 12.12 -20.59 9.81
N GLU A 2 10.82 -20.82 9.96
CA GLU A 2 10.06 -20.39 11.15
C GLU A 2 10.61 -20.97 12.47
N ALA A 3 10.89 -22.29 12.52
CA ALA A 3 11.49 -22.94 13.70
C ALA A 3 12.90 -22.45 14.08
N ALA A 4 13.55 -21.69 13.19
CA ALA A 4 14.85 -21.04 13.43
C ALA A 4 14.70 -19.53 13.73
N GLY A 5 13.48 -19.06 13.99
CA GLY A 5 13.18 -17.67 14.36
C GLY A 5 12.96 -16.72 13.17
N ALA A 6 12.94 -17.21 11.93
CA ALA A 6 12.63 -16.35 10.79
C ALA A 6 11.14 -15.98 10.78
N GLN A 7 10.85 -14.68 10.63
CA GLN A 7 9.48 -14.19 10.48
C GLN A 7 9.02 -14.29 9.03
N LEU A 8 7.95 -15.05 8.79
CA LEU A 8 7.33 -15.14 7.48
C LEU A 8 6.45 -13.91 7.25
N MET A 9 6.73 -13.17 6.18
CA MET A 9 6.02 -11.94 5.83
C MET A 9 5.65 -11.95 4.36
N THR A 10 4.62 -11.19 4.01
CA THR A 10 4.27 -10.88 2.62
C THR A 10 4.82 -9.51 2.24
N TRP A 11 5.00 -9.26 0.94
CA TRP A 11 5.59 -8.00 0.47
C TRP A 11 4.81 -6.76 0.95
N PHE A 12 3.47 -6.86 1.01
CA PHE A 12 2.62 -5.77 1.48
C PHE A 12 2.87 -5.47 2.96
N GLY A 13 2.97 -6.50 3.81
CA GLY A 13 3.32 -6.35 5.22
C GLY A 13 4.69 -5.70 5.40
N VAL A 14 5.69 -6.13 4.63
CA VAL A 14 7.04 -5.53 4.64
C VAL A 14 7.00 -4.06 4.26
N ALA A 15 6.27 -3.69 3.20
CA ALA A 15 6.14 -2.29 2.78
C ALA A 15 5.52 -1.41 3.89
N CYS A 16 4.45 -1.89 4.53
CA CYS A 16 3.79 -1.20 5.64
C CYS A 16 4.72 -1.04 6.86
N GLU A 17 5.47 -2.09 7.20
CA GLU A 17 6.35 -2.09 8.36
C GLU A 17 7.60 -1.21 8.16
N LEU A 18 8.07 -1.06 6.92
CA LEU A 18 9.13 -0.11 6.57
C LEU A 18 8.61 1.34 6.52
N HIS A 19 7.43 1.56 5.94
CA HIS A 19 6.91 2.91 5.73
C HIS A 19 6.40 3.59 7.01
N ARG A 20 5.86 2.79 7.95
CA ARG A 20 5.36 3.16 9.30
C ARG A 20 4.19 4.14 9.34
N ASP A 21 4.31 5.31 8.72
CA ASP A 21 3.33 6.38 8.74
C ASP A 21 3.08 6.87 7.32
N TRP A 22 1.81 6.81 6.89
CA TRP A 22 1.37 7.29 5.58
C TRP A 22 1.81 8.71 5.26
N ARG A 23 1.87 9.58 6.27
CA ARG A 23 2.21 11.00 6.09
C ARG A 23 3.65 11.22 5.65
N ASN A 24 4.50 10.20 5.73
CA ASN A 24 5.89 10.29 5.28
C ASN A 24 5.97 10.46 3.75
N ASP A 25 5.16 9.72 2.98
CA ASP A 25 5.00 9.90 1.54
C ASP A 25 3.72 9.18 1.04
N ILE A 26 2.60 9.90 1.08
CA ILE A 26 1.27 9.38 0.71
C ILE A 26 1.23 8.97 -0.77
N GLU A 27 1.79 9.81 -1.65
CA GLU A 27 1.75 9.61 -3.10
C GLU A 27 2.66 8.44 -3.51
N GLY A 28 3.86 8.34 -2.94
CA GLY A 28 4.78 7.23 -3.21
C GLY A 28 4.22 5.88 -2.77
N LEU A 29 3.70 5.79 -1.54
CA LEU A 29 3.10 4.56 -1.04
C LEU A 29 1.80 4.20 -1.79
N GLY A 30 0.96 5.20 -2.08
CA GLY A 30 -0.24 5.02 -2.88
C GLY A 30 0.06 4.52 -4.29
N THR A 31 1.12 5.03 -4.92
CA THR A 31 1.60 4.57 -6.23
C THR A 31 2.09 3.13 -6.19
N LEU A 32 2.88 2.75 -5.17
CA LEU A 32 3.34 1.38 -4.98
C LEU A 32 2.15 0.40 -4.89
N PHE A 33 1.15 0.74 -4.07
CA PHE A 33 -0.04 -0.10 -3.91
C PHE A 33 -0.89 -0.14 -5.18
N SER A 34 -1.10 0.99 -5.85
CA SER A 34 -1.82 1.03 -7.12
C SER A 34 -1.15 0.16 -8.19
N ASN A 35 0.18 0.11 -8.25
CA ASN A 35 0.90 -0.67 -9.24
C ASN A 35 0.80 -2.19 -9.01
N HIS A 36 0.74 -2.64 -7.75
CA HIS A 36 0.82 -4.06 -7.40
C HIS A 36 -0.47 -4.66 -6.79
N ILE A 37 -1.48 -3.84 -6.50
CA ILE A 37 -2.77 -4.27 -5.96
C ILE A 37 -3.89 -3.66 -6.83
N PRO A 38 -4.42 -4.41 -7.81
CA PRO A 38 -5.49 -3.93 -8.69
C PRO A 38 -6.73 -3.43 -7.93
N ASP A 39 -7.10 -4.09 -6.83
CA ASP A 39 -8.23 -3.67 -6.00
C ASP A 39 -8.00 -2.28 -5.38
N TYR A 40 -6.77 -1.99 -4.95
CA TYR A 40 -6.42 -0.67 -4.41
C TYR A 40 -6.48 0.42 -5.49
N ARG A 41 -6.02 0.11 -6.70
CA ARG A 41 -6.17 1.01 -7.86
C ARG A 41 -7.63 1.31 -8.18
N ASN A 42 -8.51 0.31 -8.10
CA ASN A 42 -9.95 0.49 -8.34
C ASN A 42 -10.57 1.45 -7.31
N LEU A 43 -10.19 1.35 -6.03
CA LEU A 43 -10.63 2.26 -4.97
C LEU A 43 -10.15 3.69 -5.23
N MET A 44 -8.85 3.89 -5.53
CA MET A 44 -8.30 5.22 -5.84
C MET A 44 -9.00 5.85 -7.04
N THR A 45 -9.23 5.08 -8.10
CA THR A 45 -9.91 5.56 -9.32
C THR A 45 -11.33 6.04 -9.00
N SER A 46 -12.09 5.23 -8.25
CA SER A 46 -13.46 5.55 -7.87
C SER A 46 -13.52 6.79 -6.97
N TYR A 47 -12.63 6.87 -5.98
CA TYR A 47 -12.51 8.03 -5.09
C TYR A 47 -12.19 9.31 -5.86
N ASN A 48 -11.11 9.30 -6.67
CA ASN A 48 -10.68 10.45 -7.45
C ASN A 48 -11.77 10.92 -8.40
N THR A 49 -12.51 10.01 -9.04
CA THR A 49 -13.63 10.37 -9.93
C THR A 49 -14.72 11.13 -9.18
N LEU A 50 -15.05 10.73 -7.95
CA LEU A 50 -16.08 11.36 -7.12
C LEU A 50 -15.61 12.67 -6.46
N THR A 51 -14.32 12.83 -6.21
CA THR A 51 -13.78 14.01 -5.51
C THR A 51 -13.21 15.07 -6.42
N SER A 52 -12.83 14.75 -7.66
CA SER A 52 -12.25 15.73 -8.60
C SER A 52 -13.21 16.86 -8.99
N GLY A 53 -14.52 16.68 -8.78
CA GLY A 53 -15.55 17.68 -9.04
C GLY A 53 -16.10 18.39 -7.81
N LYS A 54 -15.53 18.15 -6.62
CA LYS A 54 -15.83 18.91 -5.39
C LYS A 54 -14.84 20.06 -5.23
#